data_AF-A0A1T4XH83-F1
#
_entry.id   AF-A0A1T4XH83-F1
#
_cell.length_a   1.000
_cell.length_b   1.000
_cell.length_c   1.000
_cell.angle_alpha   90.00
_cell.angle_beta   90.00
_cell.angle_gamma   90.00
#
_symmetry.space_group_name_H-M   'P 1'
#
loop_
_entity.id
_entity.type
_entity.pdbx_description
1 polymer ?
#
loop_
_entity_poly.entity_id
_entity_poly.type
_entity_poly.pdbx_seq_one_letter_code
_entity_poly.pdbx_strand_id
1 'polypeptide(L)'
;MKNPLALLLPFALLATSCDAKNEPEKAVKPSVTFPAGSPSFGLNYQAALDLGKKANKPIVLVFSAKWCVPCQSMKKSVYPSKEVTPLHDKFVWAYLDIDEEANASAAQKYNVDIIPHIQFLSPQGKELGSSVGGTSAREFAGILGTVLSKAYPGKTTPTQVPEPGTPRPKPKSPATPNLPKASPASDASASDSHTKSGETTGSINEIPPATPVTPPAGPTPAN
;
A
#
# COMPACT_ATOMS: atom_id res chain seq x y z
N MET A 1 -80.79 -13.32 -26.63
CA MET A 1 -80.01 -13.00 -27.85
C MET A 1 -78.57 -12.69 -27.43
N LYS A 2 -77.63 -13.55 -27.85
CA LYS A 2 -76.22 -13.27 -28.25
C LYS A 2 -75.28 -12.52 -27.26
N ASN A 3 -74.26 -13.29 -26.81
CA ASN A 3 -73.04 -13.01 -26.03
C ASN A 3 -72.16 -11.83 -26.55
N PRO A 4 -70.88 -11.69 -26.13
CA PRO A 4 -70.35 -11.10 -24.89
C PRO A 4 -69.29 -10.01 -25.19
N LEU A 5 -68.83 -9.19 -24.24
CA LEU A 5 -67.49 -8.60 -24.40
C LEU A 5 -66.87 -8.18 -23.06
N ALA A 6 -65.80 -8.90 -22.73
CA ALA A 6 -64.82 -8.52 -21.74
C ALA A 6 -64.10 -7.24 -22.16
N LEU A 7 -63.85 -6.34 -21.21
CA LEU A 7 -62.73 -5.41 -21.32
C LEU A 7 -62.02 -5.38 -19.96
N LEU A 8 -61.02 -6.25 -19.91
CA LEU A 8 -60.01 -6.32 -18.85
C LEU A 8 -59.27 -4.99 -18.75
N LEU A 9 -59.13 -4.52 -17.52
CA LEU A 9 -58.20 -3.48 -17.10
C LEU A 9 -56.76 -3.87 -17.45
N PRO A 10 -55.93 -2.88 -17.81
CA PRO A 10 -54.60 -2.83 -17.25
C PRO A 10 -54.44 -1.58 -16.39
N PHE A 11 -54.35 -1.82 -15.08
CA PHE A 11 -53.75 -0.92 -14.10
C PHE A 11 -52.31 -0.66 -14.56
N ALA A 12 -52.06 0.50 -15.19
CA ALA A 12 -50.72 0.90 -15.59
C ALA A 12 -49.91 1.24 -14.32
N LEU A 13 -49.21 0.23 -13.81
CA LEU A 13 -48.19 0.35 -12.79
C LEU A 13 -46.98 1.07 -13.40
N LEU A 14 -46.94 2.39 -13.34
CA LEU A 14 -45.71 3.15 -13.57
C LEU A 14 -44.82 3.00 -12.32
N ALA A 15 -44.18 1.84 -12.23
CA ALA A 15 -42.96 1.71 -11.46
C ALA A 15 -41.88 2.52 -12.19
N THR A 16 -41.64 3.75 -11.74
CA THR A 16 -40.39 4.45 -12.06
C THR A 16 -39.26 3.65 -11.42
N SER A 17 -38.67 2.73 -12.18
CA SER A 17 -37.43 2.07 -11.79
C SER A 17 -36.37 3.15 -11.58
N CYS A 18 -35.78 3.15 -10.40
CA CYS A 18 -34.52 3.81 -10.15
C CYS A 18 -33.44 3.17 -11.03
N ASP A 19 -33.26 3.67 -12.25
CA ASP A 19 -32.08 3.38 -13.05
C ASP A 19 -30.92 4.27 -12.57
N ALA A 20 -30.51 4.04 -11.31
CA ALA A 20 -29.16 4.33 -10.89
C ALA A 20 -28.26 3.35 -11.64
N LYS A 21 -27.78 3.78 -12.82
CA LYS A 21 -26.70 3.15 -13.56
C LYS A 21 -25.44 3.18 -12.69
N ASN A 22 -25.36 2.27 -11.73
CA ASN A 22 -24.12 1.74 -11.22
C ASN A 22 -23.56 0.86 -12.34
N GLU A 23 -22.89 1.48 -13.30
CA GLU A 23 -21.91 0.74 -14.09
C GLU A 23 -20.82 0.28 -13.12
N PRO A 24 -20.42 -1.01 -13.14
CA PRO A 24 -19.29 -1.46 -12.38
C PRO A 24 -18.08 -0.70 -12.92
N GLU A 25 -17.57 0.21 -12.09
CA GLU A 25 -16.35 0.98 -12.31
C GLU A 25 -15.29 0.02 -12.86
N LYS A 26 -15.03 0.20 -14.15
CA LYS A 26 -14.11 -0.60 -14.95
C LYS A 26 -12.81 -0.68 -14.16
N ALA A 27 -12.50 -1.87 -13.63
CA ALA A 27 -11.29 -2.13 -12.87
C ALA A 27 -10.08 -1.69 -13.70
N VAL A 28 -9.58 -0.49 -13.41
CA VAL A 28 -8.34 0.04 -13.96
C VAL A 28 -7.23 -0.83 -13.38
N LYS A 29 -6.61 -1.65 -14.24
CA LYS A 29 -5.49 -2.49 -13.86
C LYS A 29 -4.33 -1.57 -13.45
N PRO A 30 -3.78 -1.63 -12.22
CA PRO A 30 -2.65 -0.81 -11.88
C PRO A 30 -1.41 -1.37 -12.60
N SER A 31 -0.93 -0.68 -13.64
CA SER A 31 0.31 -1.04 -14.35
C SER A 31 1.57 -0.57 -13.61
N VAL A 32 1.48 -0.32 -12.31
CA VAL A 32 2.58 0.17 -11.49
C VAL A 32 3.20 -1.03 -10.76
N THR A 33 4.42 -1.41 -11.14
CA THR A 33 5.17 -2.45 -10.41
C THR A 33 5.76 -1.83 -9.14
N PHE A 34 5.56 -2.48 -8.00
CA PHE A 34 6.09 -2.07 -6.69
C PHE A 34 7.19 -3.03 -6.22
N PRO A 35 8.26 -2.52 -5.58
CA PRO A 35 9.29 -3.38 -4.99
C PRO A 35 8.70 -4.36 -3.97
N ALA A 36 9.35 -5.51 -3.82
CA ALA A 36 9.05 -6.45 -2.74
C ALA A 36 9.10 -5.73 -1.38
N GLY A 37 8.15 -6.06 -0.51
CA GLY A 37 7.99 -5.39 0.78
C GLY A 37 7.20 -4.10 0.74
N SER A 38 6.73 -3.61 -0.41
CA SER A 38 5.83 -2.44 -0.45
C SER A 38 4.43 -2.77 0.08
N PRO A 39 3.67 -1.79 0.59
CA PRO A 39 2.27 -1.99 0.95
C PRO A 39 1.41 -2.26 -0.29
N SER A 40 0.19 -2.75 -0.08
CA SER A 40 -0.77 -3.03 -1.15
C SER A 40 -1.33 -1.73 -1.77
N PHE A 41 -0.61 -1.20 -2.76
CA PHE A 41 -0.93 0.07 -3.45
C PHE A 41 -1.97 -0.03 -4.57
N GLY A 42 -2.56 -1.20 -4.81
CA GLY A 42 -3.43 -1.45 -5.98
C GLY A 42 -4.82 -0.83 -5.93
N LEU A 43 -5.12 0.06 -4.97
CA LEU A 43 -6.42 0.69 -4.83
C LEU A 43 -6.43 2.06 -5.52
N ASN A 44 -7.55 2.37 -6.20
CA ASN A 44 -7.86 3.73 -6.61
C ASN A 44 -8.40 4.55 -5.41
N TYR A 45 -8.64 5.85 -5.63
CA TYR A 45 -9.10 6.76 -4.58
C TYR A 45 -10.39 6.29 -3.90
N GLN A 46 -11.43 5.96 -4.67
CA GLN A 46 -12.74 5.58 -4.12
C GLN A 46 -12.68 4.24 -3.38
N ALA A 47 -12.02 3.24 -3.96
CA ALA A 47 -11.83 1.94 -3.33
C ALA A 47 -11.05 2.03 -2.01
N ALA A 48 -10.10 2.96 -1.90
CA ALA A 48 -9.37 3.20 -0.67
C ALA A 48 -10.26 3.82 0.42
N LEU A 49 -11.14 4.76 0.07
CA LEU A 49 -12.14 5.33 0.99
C LEU A 49 -13.10 4.25 1.50
N ASP A 50 -13.64 3.44 0.60
CA ASP A 50 -14.61 2.40 0.95
C ASP A 50 -13.98 1.31 1.81
N LEU A 51 -12.76 0.88 1.48
CA LEU A 51 -12.03 -0.10 2.29
C LEU A 51 -11.63 0.49 3.65
N GLY A 52 -11.18 1.74 3.71
CA GLY A 52 -10.84 2.41 4.97
C GLY A 52 -12.02 2.45 5.93
N LYS A 53 -13.20 2.80 5.41
CA LYS A 53 -14.46 2.79 6.18
C LYS A 53 -14.85 1.39 6.62
N LYS A 54 -14.84 0.42 5.70
CA LYS A 54 -15.24 -0.98 5.98
C LYS A 54 -14.30 -1.67 6.96
N ALA A 55 -13.00 -1.46 6.83
CA ALA A 55 -11.98 -2.06 7.69
C ALA A 55 -11.73 -1.26 8.98
N ASN A 56 -12.37 -0.09 9.12
CA ASN A 56 -12.12 0.88 10.18
C ASN A 56 -10.63 1.24 10.33
N LYS A 57 -9.94 1.46 9.20
CA LYS A 57 -8.50 1.79 9.13
C LYS A 57 -8.29 3.19 8.52
N PRO A 58 -7.34 3.99 9.04
CA PRO A 58 -6.92 5.21 8.38
C PRO A 58 -6.34 4.92 7.00
N ILE A 59 -6.36 5.93 6.14
CA ILE A 59 -6.01 5.82 4.72
C ILE A 59 -4.79 6.69 4.45
N VAL A 60 -3.85 6.15 3.67
CA VAL A 60 -2.68 6.84 3.13
C VAL A 60 -2.86 6.95 1.62
N LEU A 61 -3.08 8.17 1.13
CA LEU A 61 -3.11 8.46 -0.30
C LEU A 61 -1.75 9.05 -0.70
N VAL A 62 -1.03 8.37 -1.58
CA VAL A 62 0.27 8.82 -2.09
C VAL A 62 0.06 9.38 -3.48
N PHE A 63 0.03 10.71 -3.62
CA PHE A 63 0.04 11.38 -4.91
C PHE A 63 1.47 11.47 -5.44
N SER A 64 1.63 11.02 -6.68
CA SER A 64 2.94 10.77 -7.28
C SER A 64 2.91 10.94 -8.80
N ALA A 65 4.06 10.75 -9.45
CA ALA A 65 4.17 10.65 -10.90
C ALA A 65 5.39 9.79 -11.27
N LYS A 66 5.38 9.22 -12.49
CA LYS A 66 6.49 8.41 -13.01
C LYS A 66 7.79 9.22 -13.16
N TRP A 67 7.67 10.48 -13.58
CA TRP A 67 8.79 11.41 -13.78
C TRP A 67 9.33 12.01 -12.47
N CYS A 68 8.61 11.83 -11.35
CA CYS A 68 8.99 12.40 -10.06
C CYS A 68 10.08 11.57 -9.37
N VAL A 69 11.34 12.01 -9.51
CA VAL A 69 12.51 11.38 -8.89
C VAL A 69 12.37 11.16 -7.38
N PRO A 70 12.00 12.16 -6.54
CA PRO A 70 11.84 11.93 -5.10
C PRO A 70 10.73 10.92 -4.79
N CYS A 71 9.65 10.91 -5.58
CA CYS A 71 8.59 9.91 -5.44
C CYS A 71 9.10 8.49 -5.71
N GLN A 72 9.86 8.32 -6.80
CA GLN A 72 10.43 7.01 -7.15
C GLN A 72 11.49 6.57 -6.13
N SER A 73 12.21 7.52 -5.52
CA SER A 73 13.12 7.23 -4.40
C SER A 73 12.36 6.67 -3.20
N MET A 74 11.30 7.36 -2.72
CA MET A 74 10.49 6.87 -1.61
C MET A 74 9.82 5.53 -1.90
N LYS A 75 9.33 5.33 -3.14
CA LYS A 75 8.76 4.07 -3.59
C LYS A 75 9.74 2.89 -3.44
N LYS A 76 11.04 3.13 -3.66
CA LYS A 76 12.09 2.10 -3.60
C LYS A 76 12.63 1.87 -2.20
N SER A 77 12.78 2.93 -1.39
CA SER A 77 13.57 2.87 -0.15
C SER A 77 12.76 3.14 1.12
N VAL A 78 11.65 3.85 1.05
CA VAL A 78 10.86 4.28 2.23
C VAL A 78 9.70 3.34 2.49
N TYR A 79 8.80 3.16 1.51
CA TYR A 79 7.61 2.33 1.72
C TYR A 79 7.92 0.86 2.04
N PRO A 80 8.91 0.20 1.40
CA PRO A 80 9.28 -1.17 1.74
C PRO A 80 10.30 -1.28 2.89
N SER A 81 10.62 -0.19 3.57
CA SER A 81 11.62 -0.20 4.65
C SER A 81 11.16 -1.01 5.86
N LYS A 82 12.12 -1.49 6.65
CA LYS A 82 11.85 -2.19 7.92
C LYS A 82 11.14 -1.32 8.96
N GLU A 83 11.29 0.01 8.86
CA GLU A 83 10.64 0.98 9.73
C GLU A 83 9.14 1.12 9.42
N VAL A 84 8.77 1.01 8.13
CA VAL A 84 7.41 1.26 7.65
C VAL A 84 6.60 -0.04 7.50
N THR A 85 7.25 -1.16 7.15
CA THR A 85 6.59 -2.46 6.93
C THR A 85 5.68 -2.90 8.09
N PRO A 86 6.08 -2.80 9.37
CA PRO A 86 5.21 -3.17 10.51
C PRO A 86 3.94 -2.33 10.64
N LEU A 87 3.85 -1.21 9.92
CA LEU A 87 2.70 -0.31 9.93
C LEU A 87 1.74 -0.55 8.76
N HIS A 88 2.14 -1.31 7.73
CA HIS A 88 1.34 -1.47 6.51
C HIS A 88 -0.09 -1.92 6.79
N ASP A 89 -0.26 -2.97 7.60
CA ASP A 89 -1.57 -3.54 7.93
C ASP A 89 -2.45 -2.64 8.78
N LYS A 90 -1.92 -1.54 9.34
CA LYS A 90 -2.68 -0.58 10.13
C LYS A 90 -3.37 0.48 9.25
N PHE A 91 -3.02 0.53 7.97
CA PHE A 91 -3.53 1.52 7.02
C PHE A 91 -4.12 0.86 5.78
N VAL A 92 -4.96 1.61 5.07
CA VAL A 92 -5.29 1.36 3.68
C VAL A 92 -4.44 2.27 2.81
N TRP A 93 -3.83 1.75 1.75
CA TRP A 93 -2.89 2.49 0.91
C TRP A 93 -3.43 2.63 -0.52
N ALA A 94 -3.28 3.82 -1.09
CA ALA A 94 -3.52 4.07 -2.51
C ALA A 94 -2.34 4.86 -3.09
N TYR A 95 -1.86 4.46 -4.27
CA TYR A 95 -0.82 5.16 -5.00
C TYR A 95 -1.42 5.77 -6.26
N LEU A 96 -1.50 7.10 -6.28
CA LEU A 96 -2.26 7.86 -7.25
C LEU A 96 -1.28 8.63 -8.13
N ASP A 97 -1.22 8.26 -9.41
CA ASP A 97 -0.43 8.98 -10.42
C ASP A 97 -1.21 10.22 -10.87
N ILE A 98 -0.67 11.42 -10.66
CA ILE A 98 -1.37 12.69 -10.93
C ILE A 98 -1.52 12.96 -12.44
N ASP A 99 -0.78 12.25 -13.29
CA ASP A 99 -0.92 12.35 -14.75
C ASP A 99 -2.15 11.56 -15.26
N GLU A 100 -2.77 10.74 -14.40
CA GLU A 100 -3.96 9.96 -14.76
C GLU A 100 -5.23 10.77 -14.40
N GLU A 101 -6.07 11.06 -15.41
CA GLU A 101 -7.34 11.81 -15.28
C GLU A 101 -8.23 11.34 -14.13
N ALA A 102 -8.25 10.02 -13.87
CA ALA A 102 -9.02 9.42 -12.78
C ALA A 102 -8.65 9.95 -11.38
N ASN A 103 -7.45 10.52 -11.23
CA ASN A 103 -6.95 11.07 -9.97
C ASN A 103 -7.03 12.59 -9.88
N ALA A 104 -7.41 13.29 -10.97
CA ALA A 104 -7.41 14.76 -11.03
C ALA A 104 -8.32 15.39 -9.97
N SER A 105 -9.53 14.84 -9.79
CA SER A 105 -10.48 15.33 -8.78
C SER A 105 -9.97 15.16 -7.35
N ALA A 106 -9.29 14.05 -7.06
CA ALA A 106 -8.66 13.81 -5.77
C ALA A 106 -7.47 14.75 -5.55
N ALA A 107 -6.62 14.93 -6.56
CA ALA A 107 -5.49 15.86 -6.49
C ALA A 107 -5.94 17.31 -6.24
N GLN A 108 -7.01 17.74 -6.92
CA GLN A 108 -7.62 19.06 -6.70
C GLN A 108 -8.21 19.18 -5.29
N LYS A 109 -8.92 18.16 -4.81
CA LYS A 109 -9.56 18.16 -3.47
C LYS A 109 -8.55 18.38 -2.34
N TYR A 110 -7.34 17.84 -2.48
CA TYR A 110 -6.29 17.94 -1.47
C TYR A 110 -5.20 18.96 -1.82
N ASN A 111 -5.46 19.84 -2.80
CA ASN A 111 -4.57 20.91 -3.24
C ASN A 111 -3.14 20.40 -3.50
N VAL A 112 -3.03 19.36 -4.32
CA VAL A 112 -1.74 18.73 -4.63
C VAL A 112 -0.96 19.56 -5.65
N ASP A 113 -0.10 20.44 -5.14
CA ASP A 113 0.76 21.30 -5.98
C ASP A 113 2.22 20.80 -6.07
N ILE A 114 2.67 19.99 -5.11
CA ILE A 114 4.04 19.47 -5.01
C ILE A 114 3.99 17.97 -4.73
N ILE A 115 4.78 17.17 -5.45
CA ILE A 115 4.87 15.72 -5.24
C ILE A 115 6.28 15.25 -4.81
N PRO A 116 6.39 14.21 -3.96
CA PRO A 116 5.28 13.40 -3.44
C PRO A 116 4.43 14.18 -2.41
N HIS A 117 3.11 14.06 -2.54
CA HIS A 117 2.15 14.56 -1.54
C HIS A 117 1.47 13.34 -0.94
N ILE A 118 1.55 13.18 0.37
CA ILE A 118 0.96 12.06 1.09
C ILE A 118 -0.15 12.63 1.96
N GLN A 119 -1.40 12.34 1.60
CA GLN A 119 -2.57 12.75 2.34
C GLN A 119 -3.00 11.63 3.30
N PHE A 120 -3.26 11.99 4.56
CA PHE A 120 -3.73 11.06 5.58
C PHE A 120 -5.19 11.32 5.91
N LEU A 121 -6.00 10.26 5.90
CA LEU A 121 -7.42 10.33 6.24
C LEU A 121 -7.76 9.36 7.37
N SER A 122 -8.78 9.70 8.14
CA SER A 122 -9.43 8.80 9.09
C SER A 122 -10.20 7.71 8.34
N PRO A 123 -10.65 6.65 9.03
CA PRO A 123 -11.51 5.65 8.42
C PRO A 123 -12.81 6.23 7.81
N GLN A 124 -13.25 7.39 8.26
CA GLN A 124 -14.44 8.09 7.76
C GLN A 124 -14.11 9.07 6.62
N GLY A 125 -12.85 9.11 6.15
CA GLY A 125 -12.42 10.00 5.07
C GLY A 125 -12.13 11.44 5.52
N LYS A 126 -12.11 11.72 6.84
CA LYS A 126 -11.74 13.04 7.37
C LYS A 126 -10.22 13.22 7.32
N GLU A 127 -9.74 14.39 6.95
CA GLU A 127 -8.30 14.69 6.92
C GLU A 127 -7.66 14.67 8.32
N LEU A 128 -6.52 13.99 8.42
CA LEU A 128 -5.68 13.89 9.62
C LEU A 128 -4.37 14.67 9.50
N GLY A 129 -4.09 15.20 8.30
CA GLY A 129 -2.90 15.95 7.91
C GLY A 129 -2.30 15.42 6.62
N SER A 130 -1.16 15.99 6.23
CA SER A 130 -0.41 15.59 5.05
C SER A 130 1.10 15.65 5.30
N SER A 131 1.87 15.05 4.39
CA SER A 131 3.32 15.17 4.29
C SER A 131 3.67 15.49 2.84
N VAL A 132 4.42 16.56 2.61
CA VAL A 132 4.78 17.04 1.27
C VAL A 132 6.30 16.96 1.11
N GLY A 133 6.74 16.43 -0.03
CA GLY A 133 8.15 16.22 -0.32
C GLY A 133 8.69 14.86 0.15
N GLY A 134 9.93 14.58 -0.24
CA GLY A 134 10.62 13.35 0.14
C GLY A 134 11.00 13.33 1.62
N THR A 135 10.81 12.19 2.29
CA THR A 135 11.18 12.00 3.71
C THR A 135 12.00 10.72 3.90
N SER A 136 12.68 10.61 5.04
CA SER A 136 13.40 9.38 5.41
C SER A 136 12.44 8.30 5.92
N ALA A 137 12.86 7.02 5.88
CA ALA A 137 12.07 5.90 6.40
C ALA A 137 11.66 6.07 7.88
N ARG A 138 12.60 6.51 8.73
CA ARG A 138 12.36 6.75 10.16
C ARG A 138 11.34 7.87 10.38
N GLU A 139 11.50 8.98 9.66
CA GLU A 139 10.62 10.13 9.76
C GLU A 139 9.20 9.76 9.31
N PHE A 140 9.08 9.09 8.15
CA PHE A 140 7.80 8.65 7.63
C PHE A 140 7.08 7.68 8.58
N ALA A 141 7.81 6.74 9.20
CA ALA A 141 7.24 5.86 10.23
C ALA A 141 6.75 6.65 11.46
N GLY A 142 7.45 7.70 11.87
CA GLY A 142 7.02 8.61 12.95
C GLY A 142 5.74 9.39 12.60
N ILE A 143 5.62 9.85 11.35
CA ILE A 143 4.40 10.49 10.83
C ILE A 143 3.23 9.50 10.90
N LEU A 144 3.40 8.27 10.41
CA LEU A 144 2.38 7.23 10.49
C LEU A 144 1.96 6.92 11.94
N GLY A 145 2.92 6.88 12.88
CA GLY A 145 2.62 6.75 14.31
C GLY A 145 1.73 7.87 14.83
N THR A 146 2.02 9.11 14.44
CA THR A 146 1.21 10.29 14.79
C THR A 146 -0.20 10.22 14.19
N VAL A 147 -0.32 9.78 12.94
CA VAL A 147 -1.60 9.59 12.26
C VAL A 147 -2.45 8.54 12.97
N LEU A 148 -1.86 7.43 13.42
CA LEU A 148 -2.59 6.41 14.19
C LEU A 148 -3.17 6.96 15.49
N SER A 149 -2.40 7.77 16.23
CA SER A 149 -2.87 8.43 17.45
C SER A 149 -4.02 9.39 17.16
N LYS A 150 -3.94 10.16 16.06
CA LYS A 150 -5.02 11.07 15.63
C LYS A 150 -6.26 10.34 15.11
N ALA A 151 -6.10 9.20 14.46
CA ALA A 151 -7.21 8.40 13.93
C ALA A 151 -8.04 7.76 15.03
N TYR A 152 -7.45 7.51 16.21
CA TYR A 152 -8.09 6.85 17.34
C TYR A 152 -7.86 7.60 18.67
N PRO A 153 -8.36 8.84 18.81
CA PRO A 153 -8.24 9.59 20.05
C PRO A 153 -9.01 8.83 21.15
N GLY A 154 -8.35 8.54 22.28
CA GLY A 154 -8.96 7.84 23.43
C GLY A 154 -8.58 6.37 23.62
N LYS A 155 -7.69 5.80 22.80
CA LYS A 155 -7.11 4.46 23.03
C LYS A 155 -5.78 4.49 23.82
N THR A 156 -5.71 5.26 24.89
CA THR A 156 -4.60 5.17 25.87
C THR A 156 -5.09 4.39 27.10
N THR A 157 -4.58 3.17 27.27
CA THR A 157 -5.03 2.11 28.20
C THR A 157 -4.66 2.38 29.67
N PRO A 158 -5.50 1.97 30.66
CA PRO A 158 -5.24 0.70 31.36
C PRO A 158 -6.52 -0.15 31.58
N THR A 159 -6.41 -1.48 31.44
CA THR A 159 -7.41 -2.49 31.85
C THR A 159 -8.72 -2.54 31.04
N GLN A 160 -8.77 -3.43 30.05
CA GLN A 160 -9.77 -4.52 29.90
C GLN A 160 -9.51 -5.24 28.57
N VAL A 161 -9.10 -6.51 28.70
CA VAL A 161 -9.28 -7.52 27.66
C VAL A 161 -10.75 -7.48 27.25
N PRO A 162 -11.11 -7.34 25.96
CA PRO A 162 -12.48 -7.57 25.55
C PRO A 162 -12.81 -9.03 25.90
N GLU A 163 -13.84 -9.24 26.71
CA GLU A 163 -14.40 -10.56 26.96
C GLU A 163 -14.60 -11.33 25.64
N PRO A 164 -14.39 -12.66 25.64
CA PRO A 164 -14.48 -13.48 24.43
C PRO A 164 -15.93 -13.54 23.92
N GLY A 165 -16.26 -12.65 22.99
CA GLY A 165 -17.51 -12.65 22.24
C GLY A 165 -17.49 -13.65 21.08
N THR A 166 -18.15 -14.79 21.31
CA THR A 166 -18.64 -15.80 20.35
C THR A 166 -17.60 -16.79 19.77
N PRO A 167 -17.84 -18.12 19.85
CA PRO A 167 -17.00 -19.11 19.18
C PRO A 167 -17.01 -18.89 17.67
N ARG A 168 -15.86 -18.48 17.10
CA ARG A 168 -15.61 -18.64 15.68
C ARG A 168 -15.64 -20.15 15.36
N PRO A 169 -16.43 -20.64 14.39
CA PRO A 169 -16.34 -22.03 13.97
C PRO A 169 -14.91 -22.31 13.50
N LYS A 170 -14.28 -23.36 14.05
CA LYS A 170 -12.95 -23.83 13.64
C LYS A 170 -12.93 -24.01 12.11
N PRO A 171 -11.94 -23.48 11.39
CA PRO A 171 -11.64 -23.98 10.06
C PRO A 171 -11.36 -25.47 10.19
N LYS A 172 -12.09 -26.31 9.46
CA LYS A 172 -11.71 -27.73 9.30
C LYS A 172 -10.35 -27.71 8.63
N SER A 173 -9.32 -28.03 9.41
CA SER A 173 -7.96 -28.25 8.91
C SER A 173 -8.04 -29.33 7.82
N PRO A 174 -7.60 -29.07 6.58
CA PRO A 174 -7.44 -30.14 5.62
C PRO A 174 -6.31 -31.05 6.09
N ALA A 175 -6.61 -32.34 6.14
CA ALA A 175 -5.68 -33.40 6.52
C ALA A 175 -4.42 -33.34 5.66
N THR A 176 -3.26 -33.31 6.32
CA THR A 176 -1.94 -33.55 5.75
C THR A 176 -1.85 -35.00 5.28
N PRO A 177 -1.45 -35.29 4.03
CA PRO A 177 -0.94 -36.61 3.67
C PRO A 177 0.55 -36.69 4.01
N ASN A 178 0.89 -37.80 4.67
CA ASN A 178 2.16 -38.18 5.28
C ASN A 178 3.42 -37.98 4.43
N LEU A 179 4.46 -37.49 5.10
CA LEU A 179 5.87 -37.64 4.73
C LEU A 179 6.33 -39.07 5.09
N PRO A 180 6.90 -39.87 4.16
CA PRO A 180 7.48 -41.15 4.53
C PRO A 180 8.77 -40.98 5.34
N LYS A 181 8.84 -41.85 6.34
CA LYS A 181 9.84 -41.98 7.42
C LYS A 181 11.22 -42.38 6.85
N ALA A 182 12.26 -41.72 7.33
CA ALA A 182 13.65 -42.11 7.13
C ALA A 182 14.02 -43.38 7.90
N SER A 183 14.96 -44.16 7.35
CA SER A 183 15.99 -44.99 8.02
C SER A 183 16.73 -45.87 6.99
N PRO A 184 17.93 -46.41 7.27
CA PRO A 184 19.01 -45.97 8.18
C PRO A 184 20.41 -45.94 7.49
N ALA A 185 21.42 -45.53 8.27
CA ALA A 185 22.84 -45.47 7.93
C ALA A 185 23.51 -46.84 7.72
N SER A 186 24.61 -46.87 6.96
CA SER A 186 25.73 -47.81 7.15
C SER A 186 27.06 -47.19 6.67
N ASP A 187 28.02 -47.18 7.59
CA ASP A 187 29.48 -47.44 7.47
C ASP A 187 30.34 -46.58 6.52
N ALA A 188 31.25 -45.73 7.03
CA ALA A 188 32.57 -46.02 7.62
C ALA A 188 33.67 -46.28 6.58
N SER A 189 34.61 -45.34 6.43
CA SER A 189 36.04 -45.59 6.68
C SER A 189 36.85 -44.30 6.58
N ALA A 190 37.97 -44.31 7.30
CA ALA A 190 38.83 -43.20 7.68
C ALA A 190 39.92 -42.84 6.66
N SER A 191 40.64 -41.77 7.02
CA SER A 191 42.02 -41.43 6.65
C SER A 191 42.24 -40.86 5.25
N ASP A 192 42.58 -39.57 5.18
CA ASP A 192 44.01 -39.23 5.20
C ASP A 192 44.24 -37.74 5.44
N SER A 193 45.30 -37.50 6.18
CA SER A 193 45.86 -36.19 6.50
C SER A 193 46.75 -35.74 5.34
N HIS A 194 46.79 -34.45 4.99
CA HIS A 194 47.97 -33.77 4.43
C HIS A 194 47.79 -32.25 4.47
N THR A 195 48.58 -31.64 5.37
CA THR A 195 49.28 -30.35 5.29
C THR A 195 49.30 -29.68 3.91
N LYS A 196 48.97 -28.38 3.83
CA LYS A 196 49.93 -27.33 3.37
C LYS A 196 49.43 -25.90 3.60
N SER A 197 50.28 -25.14 4.27
CA SER A 197 50.31 -23.68 4.34
C SER A 197 50.30 -23.03 2.95
N GLY A 198 49.60 -21.90 2.82
CA GLY A 198 49.57 -21.11 1.59
C GLY A 198 49.18 -19.66 1.89
N GLU A 199 50.18 -18.89 2.25
CA GLU A 199 50.20 -17.42 2.27
C GLU A 199 49.79 -16.86 0.91
N THR A 200 48.83 -15.93 0.85
CA THR A 200 48.76 -14.95 -0.24
C THR A 200 48.17 -13.65 0.28
N THR A 201 49.06 -12.66 0.33
CA THR A 201 48.84 -11.25 0.55
C THR A 201 48.21 -10.59 -0.68
N GLY A 202 47.45 -9.51 -0.45
CA GLY A 202 47.23 -8.45 -1.43
C GLY A 202 45.88 -8.47 -2.15
N SER A 203 45.02 -7.51 -1.83
CA SER A 203 44.83 -6.32 -2.68
C SER A 203 43.63 -5.52 -2.15
N ILE A 204 43.93 -4.42 -1.45
CA ILE A 204 42.96 -3.38 -1.15
C ILE A 204 42.84 -2.50 -2.40
N ASN A 205 41.67 -2.49 -3.04
CA ASN A 205 41.40 -1.53 -4.10
C ASN A 205 41.20 -0.15 -3.47
N GLU A 206 42.18 0.73 -3.67
CA GLU A 206 42.08 2.16 -3.40
C GLU A 206 40.99 2.79 -4.28
N ILE A 207 40.11 3.54 -3.62
CA ILE A 207 39.10 4.38 -4.26
C ILE A 207 39.77 5.75 -4.53
N PRO A 208 39.87 6.23 -5.79
CA PRO A 208 40.42 7.55 -6.06
C PRO A 208 39.48 8.65 -5.54
N PRO A 209 40.00 9.80 -5.06
CA PRO A 209 39.18 10.89 -4.56
C PRO A 209 38.35 11.54 -5.68
N ALA A 210 37.09 11.83 -5.37
CA ALA A 210 36.16 12.51 -6.25
C ALA A 210 36.65 13.93 -6.59
N THR A 211 36.79 14.23 -7.87
CA THR A 211 37.05 15.58 -8.38
C THR A 211 35.84 16.49 -8.13
N PRO A 212 36.04 17.76 -7.73
CA PRO A 212 34.95 18.71 -7.57
C PRO A 212 34.32 19.07 -8.92
N VAL A 213 33.01 18.86 -9.05
CA VAL A 213 32.20 19.33 -10.18
C VAL A 213 31.81 20.79 -9.97
N THR A 214 32.35 21.68 -10.80
CA THR A 214 31.97 23.10 -10.84
C THR A 214 30.57 23.24 -11.48
N PRO A 215 29.60 23.93 -10.85
CA PRO A 215 28.30 24.17 -11.45
C PRO A 215 28.40 25.18 -12.62
N PRO A 216 27.57 25.08 -13.66
CA PRO A 216 27.55 26.05 -14.75
C PRO A 216 27.01 27.41 -14.27
N ALA A 217 27.62 28.48 -14.79
CA ALA A 217 27.22 29.86 -14.53
C ALA A 217 25.77 30.10 -14.98
N GLY A 218 24.96 30.67 -14.08
CA GLY A 218 23.58 31.07 -14.37
C GLY A 218 23.50 32.23 -15.37
N PRO A 219 22.34 32.43 -16.02
CA PRO A 219 22.17 33.48 -17.02
C PRO A 219 22.25 34.88 -16.41
N THR A 220 23.01 35.73 -17.08
CA THR A 220 23.16 37.16 -16.78
C THR A 220 21.85 37.90 -17.09
N PRO A 221 21.37 38.82 -16.23
CA PRO A 221 20.16 39.58 -16.52
C PRO A 221 20.40 40.58 -17.67
N ALA A 222 19.45 40.63 -18.60
CA ALA A 222 19.41 41.65 -19.65
C ALA A 222 18.86 42.97 -19.04
N ASN A 223 19.56 44.07 -19.33
CA ASN A 223 19.07 45.44 -19.13
C ASN A 223 17.92 45.76 -20.06
#